data_AF-A0A2W1JXX1-F1
#
_entry.id   AF-A0A2W1JXX1-F1
#
_cell.length_a   1.000
_cell.length_b   1.000
_cell.length_c   1.000
_cell.angle_alpha   90.00
_cell.angle_beta   90.00
_cell.angle_gamma   90.00
#
_symmetry.space_group_name_H-M   'P 1'
#
loop_
_entity.id
_entity.type
_entity.pdbx_description
1 polymer ?
#
loop_
_entity_poly.entity_id
_entity_poly.type
_entity_poly.pdbx_seq_one_letter_code
_entity_poly.pdbx_strand_id
1 'polypeptide(L)'
;MRRFNADREVATEYGAYGIAALVMPYLTNLTVIERSVKGKGFGFDFWLGSIDSAGGGFQRKARLEVSGIRRGAEAVIQSRVNIKLRQISPSDTAAPGYVSVVEFSTPRVHVVEKCRT
;
A
#
# COMPACT_ATOMS: atom_id res chain seq x y z
N MET A 1 25.62 -6.45 -16.83
CA MET A 1 24.29 -6.38 -16.19
C MET A 1 24.50 -6.05 -14.71
N ARG A 2 24.37 -4.77 -14.33
CA ARG A 2 24.56 -4.29 -12.95
C ARG A 2 23.31 -4.72 -12.16
N ARG A 3 23.47 -5.58 -11.14
CA ARG A 3 22.36 -6.07 -10.29
C ARG A 3 21.54 -4.87 -9.80
N PHE A 4 20.22 -4.97 -9.89
CA PHE A 4 19.25 -3.92 -9.62
C PHE A 4 19.58 -3.16 -8.32
N ASN A 5 20.02 -1.91 -8.50
CA ASN A 5 20.10 -0.76 -7.59
C ASN A 5 20.34 -1.00 -6.09
N ALA A 6 21.48 -0.50 -5.60
CA ALA A 6 21.72 -0.19 -4.19
C ALA A 6 20.84 0.99 -3.67
N ASP A 7 19.68 1.21 -4.27
CA ASP A 7 18.73 2.25 -3.92
C ASP A 7 17.84 1.76 -2.78
N ARG A 8 18.23 2.15 -1.56
CA ARG A 8 17.56 1.73 -0.33
C ARG A 8 16.15 2.29 -0.24
N GLU A 9 15.83 3.39 -0.90
CA GLU A 9 14.50 4.00 -0.83
C GLU A 9 13.53 3.23 -1.71
N VAL A 10 13.91 2.95 -2.96
CA VAL A 10 13.08 2.14 -3.87
C VAL A 10 12.81 0.75 -3.29
N ALA A 11 13.81 0.11 -2.68
CA ALA A 11 13.61 -1.18 -2.02
C ALA A 11 12.63 -1.11 -0.84
N THR A 12 12.68 -0.02 -0.06
CA THR A 12 11.77 0.19 1.08
C THR A 12 10.33 0.39 0.61
N GLU A 13 10.13 1.20 -0.44
CA GLU A 13 8.80 1.45 -1.01
C GLU A 13 8.20 0.20 -1.64
N TYR A 14 8.97 -0.58 -2.40
CA TYR A 14 8.47 -1.83 -2.99
C TYR A 14 8.13 -2.87 -1.93
N GLY A 15 8.91 -2.96 -0.85
CA GLY A 15 8.55 -3.79 0.30
C GLY A 15 7.21 -3.35 0.91
N ALA A 16 7.00 -2.05 1.08
CA ALA A 16 5.76 -1.51 1.63
C ALA A 16 4.55 -1.78 0.72
N TYR A 17 4.72 -1.65 -0.60
CA TYR A 17 3.69 -2.00 -1.57
C TYR A 17 3.27 -3.47 -1.45
N GLY A 18 4.23 -4.39 -1.32
CA GLY A 18 3.95 -5.82 -1.17
C GLY A 18 3.13 -6.12 0.09
N ILE A 19 3.52 -5.55 1.24
CA ILE A 19 2.78 -5.73 2.50
C ILE A 19 1.40 -5.10 2.43
N ALA A 20 1.27 -3.87 1.91
CA ALA A 20 -0.01 -3.20 1.74
C ALA A 20 -0.95 -4.04 0.85
N ALA A 21 -0.50 -4.47 -0.32
CA ALA A 21 -1.29 -5.30 -1.22
C ALA A 21 -1.71 -6.64 -0.59
N LEU A 22 -0.87 -7.21 0.27
CA LEU A 22 -1.19 -8.44 1.00
C LEU A 22 -2.28 -8.21 2.06
N VAL A 23 -2.20 -7.16 2.87
CA VAL A 23 -3.10 -6.97 4.02
C VAL A 23 -4.43 -6.30 3.66
N MET A 24 -4.46 -5.49 2.59
CA MET A 24 -5.66 -4.73 2.20
C MET A 24 -6.89 -5.62 1.97
N PRO A 25 -6.81 -6.76 1.25
CA PRO A 25 -7.96 -7.64 1.06
C PRO A 25 -8.54 -8.15 2.38
N TYR A 26 -7.68 -8.53 3.32
CA TYR A 26 -8.11 -9.07 4.62
C TYR A 26 -8.74 -8.00 5.51
N LEU A 27 -8.26 -6.75 5.45
CA LEU A 27 -8.72 -5.66 6.31
C LEU A 27 -9.92 -4.90 5.75
N THR A 28 -10.13 -4.93 4.43
CA THR A 28 -11.08 -4.02 3.76
C THR A 28 -11.95 -4.67 2.71
N ASN A 29 -11.70 -5.95 2.36
CA ASN A 29 -12.31 -6.61 1.21
C ASN A 29 -12.01 -5.93 -0.16
N LEU A 30 -10.95 -5.12 -0.20
CA LEU A 30 -10.48 -4.42 -1.38
C LEU A 30 -9.05 -4.86 -1.75
N THR A 31 -8.79 -5.03 -3.04
CA THR A 31 -7.49 -5.41 -3.61
C THR A 31 -6.98 -4.39 -4.61
N VAL A 32 -5.67 -4.33 -4.82
CA VAL A 32 -5.04 -3.45 -5.82
C VAL A 32 -5.42 -3.91 -7.23
N ILE A 33 -5.93 -3.00 -8.05
CA ILE A 33 -6.36 -3.30 -9.44
C ILE A 33 -5.58 -2.54 -10.50
N GLU A 34 -5.12 -1.32 -10.22
CA GLU A 34 -4.27 -0.56 -11.14
C GLU A 34 -3.38 0.41 -10.36
N ARG A 35 -2.25 0.80 -10.96
CA ARG A 35 -1.44 1.92 -10.47
C ARG A 35 -2.01 3.24 -10.98
N SER A 36 -2.02 4.27 -10.13
CA SER A 36 -2.43 5.62 -10.52
C SER A 36 -1.50 6.21 -11.59
N VAL A 37 -2.02 7.12 -12.41
CA VAL A 37 -1.23 7.84 -13.41
C VAL A 37 -0.36 8.89 -12.71
N LYS A 38 0.96 8.69 -12.72
CA LYS A 38 1.93 9.68 -12.21
C LYS A 38 1.79 11.02 -12.95
N GLY A 39 1.97 12.12 -12.21
CA GLY A 39 2.03 13.48 -12.79
C GLY A 39 0.69 14.20 -12.98
N LYS A 40 -0.45 13.56 -12.70
CA LYS A 40 -1.79 14.19 -12.79
C LYS A 40 -2.29 14.83 -11.47
N GLY A 41 -1.41 15.01 -10.48
CA GLY A 41 -1.77 15.67 -9.21
C GLY A 41 -2.70 14.88 -8.28
N PHE A 42 -2.99 13.61 -8.59
CA PHE A 42 -3.88 12.77 -7.78
C PHE A 42 -3.33 12.44 -6.39
N GLY A 43 -2.00 12.33 -6.26
CA GLY A 43 -1.33 12.22 -4.97
C GLY A 43 -1.38 10.85 -4.28
N PHE A 44 -1.95 9.82 -4.91
CA PHE A 44 -1.96 8.43 -4.40
C PHE A 44 -1.31 7.43 -5.38
N ASP A 45 -0.92 6.25 -4.91
CA ASP A 45 -0.21 5.22 -5.68
C ASP A 45 -1.10 4.25 -6.49
N PHE A 46 -2.20 3.77 -5.91
CA PHE A 46 -3.01 2.68 -6.50
C PHE A 46 -4.51 2.95 -6.42
N TRP A 47 -5.25 2.39 -7.38
CA TRP A 47 -6.68 2.19 -7.24
C TRP A 47 -6.97 0.79 -6.71
N LEU A 48 -8.04 0.71 -5.92
CA LEU A 48 -8.54 -0.50 -5.31
C LEU A 48 -9.89 -0.91 -5.92
N GLY A 49 -10.11 -2.22 -6.01
CA GLY A 49 -11.37 -2.86 -6.42
C GLY A 49 -11.80 -3.92 -5.41
N SER A 50 -13.02 -4.42 -5.55
CA SER A 50 -13.52 -5.49 -4.68
C SER A 50 -12.87 -6.83 -5.05
N ILE A 51 -12.58 -7.67 -4.05
CA ILE A 51 -12.10 -9.04 -4.31
C ILE A 51 -13.24 -9.97 -4.79
N ASP A 52 -14.48 -9.70 -4.39
CA ASP A 52 -15.65 -10.54 -4.70
C ASP A 52 -16.29 -10.26 -6.07
N SER A 53 -15.78 -9.28 -6.82
CA SER A 53 -16.35 -8.94 -8.11
C SER A 53 -16.01 -10.00 -9.17
N ALA A 54 -16.78 -11.10 -9.18
CA ALA A 54 -16.75 -12.16 -10.17
C ALA A 54 -17.09 -11.70 -11.61
N GLY A 55 -17.54 -10.45 -11.78
CA GLY A 55 -18.13 -9.91 -13.01
C GLY A 55 -17.30 -8.88 -13.80
N GLY A 56 -15.98 -8.74 -13.57
CA GLY A 56 -15.09 -8.12 -14.57
C GLY A 56 -15.07 -6.59 -14.70
N GLY A 57 -15.22 -5.82 -13.63
CA GLY A 57 -15.07 -4.35 -13.68
C GLY A 57 -13.92 -3.81 -12.84
N PHE A 58 -13.01 -3.03 -13.44
CA PHE A 58 -12.06 -2.16 -12.73
C PHE A 58 -12.82 -1.01 -12.05
N GLN A 59 -13.49 -1.28 -10.94
CA GLN A 59 -14.49 -0.37 -10.33
C GLN A 59 -13.88 0.81 -9.55
N ARG A 60 -12.55 0.96 -9.49
CA ARG A 60 -11.83 2.07 -8.82
C ARG A 60 -12.52 2.56 -7.53
N LYS A 61 -12.89 1.62 -6.66
CA LYS A 61 -13.75 1.86 -5.49
C LYS A 61 -13.08 2.68 -4.40
N ALA A 62 -11.76 2.65 -4.34
CA ALA A 62 -10.98 3.42 -3.38
C ALA A 62 -9.58 3.69 -3.94
N ARG A 63 -8.87 4.61 -3.28
CA ARG A 63 -7.51 5.01 -3.54
C ARG A 63 -6.61 4.49 -2.43
N LEU A 64 -5.39 4.11 -2.74
CA LEU A 64 -4.38 3.69 -1.77
C LEU A 64 -3.10 4.46 -2.02
N GLU A 65 -2.62 5.11 -0.96
CA GLU A 65 -1.28 5.69 -0.90
C GLU A 65 -0.45 4.91 0.11
N VAL A 66 0.78 4.56 -0.28
CA VAL A 66 1.66 3.73 0.55
C VAL A 66 2.93 4.49 0.91
N SER A 67 3.49 4.17 2.07
CA SER A 67 4.82 4.63 2.46
C SER A 67 5.56 3.54 3.19
N GLY A 68 6.84 3.35 2.85
CA GLY A 68 7.73 2.50 3.63
C GLY A 68 8.64 3.30 4.57
N ILE A 69 8.88 2.77 5.77
CA ILE A 69 9.82 3.33 6.75
C ILE A 69 10.77 2.21 7.18
N ARG A 70 12.09 2.43 7.10
CA ARG A 70 13.09 1.43 7.52
C ARG A 70 13.23 1.31 9.04
N ARG A 71 13.18 2.46 9.72
CA ARG A 71 13.25 2.58 11.18
C ARG A 71 12.43 3.77 11.63
N GLY A 72 11.44 3.54 12.48
CA GLY A 72 10.64 4.60 13.08
C GLY A 72 9.90 4.13 14.32
N ALA A 73 9.82 5.01 15.32
CA ALA A 73 8.89 4.84 16.44
C ALA A 73 7.47 5.23 16.02
N GLU A 74 6.47 4.95 16.87
CA GLU A 74 5.06 5.23 16.62
C GLU A 74 4.80 6.68 16.18
N ALA A 75 5.46 7.66 16.82
CA ALA A 75 5.33 9.07 16.46
C ALA A 75 5.76 9.35 15.00
N VAL A 76 6.77 8.63 14.49
CA VAL A 76 7.22 8.76 13.09
C VAL A 76 6.20 8.14 12.15
N ILE A 77 5.61 6.99 12.51
CA ILE A 77 4.54 6.33 11.75
C ILE A 77 3.34 7.28 11.65
N GLN A 78 2.87 7.82 12.77
CA GLN A 78 1.72 8.73 12.79
C GLN A 78 1.98 10.02 12.00
N SER A 79 3.19 10.59 12.13
CA SER A 79 3.60 11.74 11.32
C SER A 79 3.52 11.44 9.82
N ARG A 80 4.00 10.25 9.41
CA ARG A 80 3.95 9.79 8.01
C ARG A 80 2.51 9.58 7.54
N VAL A 81 1.65 8.98 8.36
CA VAL A 81 0.21 8.86 8.07
C VAL A 81 -0.40 10.24 7.79
N ASN A 82 -0.17 11.21 8.67
CA ASN A 82 -0.72 12.56 8.52
C ASN A 82 -0.21 13.28 7.26
N ILE A 83 1.06 13.07 6.90
CA ILE A 83 1.63 13.60 5.65
C ILE A 83 0.94 12.98 4.43
N LYS A 84 0.80 11.66 4.39
CA LYS A 84 0.19 10.94 3.27
C LYS A 84 -1.30 11.24 3.12
N LEU A 85 -2.03 11.42 4.23
CA LEU A 85 -3.43 11.86 4.20
C LEU A 85 -3.55 13.21 3.48
N ARG A 86 -2.72 14.20 3.83
CA ARG A 86 -2.70 15.50 3.12
C ARG A 86 -2.31 15.35 1.65
N GLN A 87 -1.41 14.41 1.32
CA GLN A 87 -0.97 14.17 -0.05
C GLN A 87 -2.12 13.70 -0.94
N ILE A 88 -3.03 12.88 -0.42
CA ILE A 88 -4.18 12.36 -1.18
C ILE A 88 -5.41 13.26 -1.12
N SER A 89 -5.46 14.23 -0.21
CA SER A 89 -6.60 15.15 -0.07
C SER A 89 -7.08 15.81 -1.37
N PRO A 90 -6.20 16.21 -2.31
CA PRO A 90 -6.66 16.80 -3.58
C PRO A 90 -7.57 15.91 -4.42
N SER A 91 -7.59 14.59 -4.17
CA SER A 91 -8.44 13.63 -4.88
C SER A 91 -9.53 13.00 -4.01
N ASP A 92 -9.90 13.63 -2.88
CA ASP A 92 -10.93 13.11 -1.96
C ASP A 92 -12.32 12.95 -2.57
N THR A 93 -12.64 13.74 -3.59
CA THR A 93 -13.90 13.63 -4.34
C THR A 93 -13.94 12.44 -5.30
N ALA A 94 -12.80 11.82 -5.60
CA ALA A 94 -12.74 10.74 -6.60
C ALA A 94 -13.19 9.39 -6.03
N ALA A 95 -12.79 9.06 -4.80
CA ALA A 95 -13.18 7.85 -4.07
C ALA A 95 -12.62 7.90 -2.61
N PRO A 96 -13.10 7.05 -1.68
CA PRO A 96 -12.47 6.87 -0.38
C PRO A 96 -10.96 6.62 -0.48
N GLY A 97 -10.19 7.19 0.44
CA GLY A 97 -8.72 7.09 0.46
C GLY A 97 -8.21 6.29 1.64
N TYR A 98 -7.27 5.38 1.38
CA TYR A 98 -6.53 4.63 2.37
C TYR A 98 -5.06 5.05 2.35
N VAL A 99 -4.46 5.09 3.55
CA VAL A 99 -3.03 5.28 3.73
C VAL A 99 -2.46 4.05 4.41
N SER A 100 -1.46 3.42 3.81
CA SER A 100 -0.71 2.33 4.41
C SER A 100 0.72 2.79 4.70
N VAL A 101 1.14 2.72 5.95
CA VAL A 101 2.52 2.99 6.36
C VAL A 101 3.11 1.70 6.91
N VAL A 102 4.20 1.22 6.31
CA VAL A 102 4.85 -0.04 6.69
C VAL A 102 6.22 0.25 7.28
N GLU A 103 6.43 -0.18 8.52
CA GLU A 103 7.68 0.00 9.27
C GLU A 103 8.46 -1.32 9.32
N PHE A 104 9.76 -1.28 9.01
CA PHE A 104 10.60 -2.47 8.81
C PHE A 104 11.71 -2.68 9.84
N SER A 105 11.72 -1.98 10.98
CA SER A 105 12.77 -2.16 11.99
C SER A 105 12.59 -3.41 12.84
N THR A 106 11.36 -3.84 13.06
CA THR A 106 11.03 -5.01 13.89
C THR A 106 10.04 -6.00 13.22
N PRO A 107 10.20 -6.35 11.92
CA PRO A 107 9.25 -7.23 11.25
C PRO A 107 9.42 -8.66 11.77
N ARG A 108 8.31 -9.29 12.18
CA ARG A 108 8.32 -10.73 12.52
C ARG A 108 7.15 -11.42 11.85
N VAL A 109 7.45 -12.53 11.19
CA VAL A 109 6.48 -13.42 10.57
C VAL A 109 6.94 -14.86 10.83
N HIS A 110 6.02 -15.73 11.25
CA HIS A 110 6.29 -17.16 11.38
C HIS A 110 5.07 -17.92 10.87
N VAL A 111 5.29 -18.76 9.85
CA VAL A 111 4.25 -19.52 9.16
C VAL A 111 4.68 -20.98 9.14
N VAL A 112 3.82 -21.87 9.62
CA VAL A 112 4.02 -23.32 9.61
C VAL A 112 2.75 -24.00 9.16
N GLU A 113 2.85 -24.74 8.05
CA GLU A 113 1.83 -25.68 7.61
C GLU A 113 2.09 -27.03 8.29
N LYS A 114 1.11 -27.52 9.06
CA LYS A 114 1.14 -28.85 9.67
C LYS A 114 0.15 -29.73 8.91
N CYS A 115 0.61 -30.87 8.40
CA CYS A 115 -0.16 -31.79 7.55
C CYS A 115 -1.63 -31.92 7.98
N ARG A 116 -2.54 -31.84 7.00
CA ARG A 116 -3.87 -32.44 7.10
C ARG A 116 -3.70 -33.95 6.93
N THR A 117 -4.01 -34.73 7.97
CA THR A 117 -4.34 -36.16 7.81
C THR A 117 -5.52 -36.31 6.87
#